data_AF-A0A7Y4VSG7-F1
#
_entry.id   AF-A0A7Y4VSG7-F1
#
_cell.length_a   1.000
_cell.length_b   1.000
_cell.length_c   1.000
_cell.angle_alpha   90.00
_cell.angle_beta   90.00
_cell.angle_gamma   90.00
#
_symmetry.space_group_name_H-M   'P 1'
#
loop_
_entity.id
_entity.type
_entity.pdbx_description
1 polymer ?
#
loop_
_entity_poly.entity_id
_entity_poly.type
_entity_poly.pdbx_seq_one_letter_code
_entity_poly.pdbx_strand_id
1 'polypeptide(L)'
;TIGVIGFFVQVIGLLRWVFVIPVLARLFADPTTDSVTKAAIPAVFIAVHQYGGVILGEHLGQFLIIIWMSIISGIIFNSKIFSKWVAWLGWFASAIYLLAQTELFATAIPNFPVIDWAGLVGSLLWILWMIVLGVYLVKYKEQ
;
A
#
# COMPACT_ATOMS: atom_id res chain seq x y z
N THR A 1 -0.64 1.45 -17.01
CA THR A 1 -1.79 2.24 -16.51
C THR A 1 -2.22 1.84 -15.11
N ILE A 2 -2.50 0.56 -14.82
CA ILE A 2 -2.95 0.10 -13.48
C ILE A 2 -2.04 0.57 -12.34
N GLY A 3 -0.72 0.39 -12.46
CA GLY A 3 0.22 0.81 -11.41
C GLY A 3 0.21 2.33 -11.15
N VAL A 4 -0.03 3.14 -12.19
CA VAL A 4 -0.17 4.61 -12.05
C VAL A 4 -1.45 4.96 -11.30
N ILE A 5 -2.56 4.29 -11.62
CA ILE A 5 -3.82 4.46 -10.88
C ILE A 5 -3.64 4.05 -9.43
N GLY A 6 -3.01 2.89 -9.17
CA GLY A 6 -2.70 2.43 -7.82
C GLY A 6 -1.87 3.44 -7.02
N PHE A 7 -0.84 4.01 -7.65
CA PHE A 7 -0.05 5.08 -7.05
C PHE A 7 -0.90 6.30 -6.66
N PHE A 8 -1.74 6.82 -7.55
CA PHE A 8 -2.58 7.98 -7.23
C PHE A 8 -3.61 7.68 -6.14
N VAL A 9 -4.25 6.51 -6.19
CA VAL A 9 -5.18 6.07 -5.15
C VAL A 9 -4.49 6.01 -3.78
N GLN A 10 -3.29 5.42 -3.73
CA GLN A 10 -2.51 5.32 -2.51
C GLN A 10 -2.09 6.70 -1.98
N VAL A 11 -1.61 7.59 -2.84
CA VAL A 11 -1.24 8.96 -2.48
C VAL A 11 -2.44 9.70 -1.91
N ILE A 12 -3.59 9.68 -2.59
CA ILE A 12 -4.82 10.34 -2.12
C ILE A 12 -5.20 9.86 -0.72
N GLY A 13 -5.14 8.55 -0.48
CA GLY A 13 -5.43 7.98 0.84
C GLY A 13 -4.43 8.41 1.93
N LEU A 14 -3.14 8.45 1.61
CA LEU A 14 -2.07 8.83 2.54
C LEU A 14 -2.02 10.33 2.83
N LEU A 15 -2.49 11.18 1.91
CA LEU A 15 -2.57 12.64 2.10
C LEU A 15 -3.44 13.05 3.30
N ARG A 16 -4.25 12.14 3.86
CA ARG A 16 -4.94 12.35 5.16
C ARG A 16 -3.95 12.71 6.28
N TRP A 17 -2.75 12.13 6.28
CA TRP A 17 -1.70 12.44 7.27
C TRP A 17 -1.19 13.87 7.18
N VAL A 18 -1.24 14.47 5.98
CA VAL A 18 -0.77 15.84 5.73
C VAL A 18 -1.89 16.85 5.97
N PHE A 19 -3.10 16.58 5.46
CA PHE A 19 -4.17 17.59 5.43
C PHE A 19 -5.23 17.43 6.53
N VAL A 20 -5.47 16.22 7.03
CA VAL A 20 -6.59 15.96 7.94
C VAL A 20 -6.11 15.73 9.38
N ILE A 21 -5.17 14.80 9.58
CA ILE A 21 -4.72 14.41 10.92
C ILE A 21 -4.15 15.60 11.72
N PRO A 22 -3.35 16.53 11.14
CA PRO A 22 -2.85 17.67 11.91
C PRO A 22 -3.95 18.63 12.36
N VAL A 23 -5.05 18.74 11.60
CA VAL A 23 -6.21 19.58 11.98
C VAL A 23 -6.94 18.95 13.17
N LEU A 24 -7.25 17.65 13.10
CA LEU A 24 -7.91 16.93 14.19
C LEU A 24 -7.08 16.92 15.46
N ALA A 25 -5.76 16.73 15.35
CA ALA A 25 -4.84 16.75 16.48
C ALA A 25 -4.79 18.11 17.18
N ARG A 26 -4.73 19.22 16.42
CA ARG A 26 -4.77 20.58 16.99
C ARG A 26 -6.08 20.86 17.72
N LEU A 27 -7.22 20.53 17.10
CA LEU A 27 -8.53 20.71 17.72
C LEU A 27 -8.67 19.90 19.01
N PHE A 28 -8.17 18.66 19.02
CA PHE A 28 -8.23 17.81 20.21
C PHE A 28 -7.36 18.35 21.36
N ALA A 29 -6.18 18.90 21.04
CA ALA A 29 -5.23 19.42 22.02
C ALA A 29 -5.56 20.84 22.51
N ASP A 30 -6.36 21.60 21.76
CA ASP A 30 -6.73 22.97 22.11
C ASP A 30 -7.60 23.02 23.39
N PRO A 31 -7.16 23.72 24.45
CA PRO A 31 -7.91 23.82 25.71
C PRO A 31 -9.22 24.60 25.58
N THR A 32 -9.41 25.36 24.49
CA THR A 32 -10.63 26.14 24.23
C THR A 32 -11.70 25.36 23.49
N THR A 33 -11.37 24.16 22.97
CA THR A 33 -12.34 23.29 22.29
C THR A 33 -13.35 22.75 23.29
N ASP A 34 -14.64 22.90 22.99
CA ASP A 34 -15.72 22.45 23.85
C ASP A 34 -15.74 20.91 23.98
N SER A 35 -16.35 20.42 25.06
CA SER A 35 -16.36 18.99 25.40
C SER A 35 -17.09 18.12 24.38
N VAL A 36 -18.11 18.66 23.69
CA VAL A 36 -18.90 17.92 22.70
C VAL A 36 -18.09 17.74 21.43
N THR A 37 -17.49 18.81 20.92
CA THR A 37 -16.60 18.75 19.75
C THR A 37 -15.41 17.83 20.02
N LYS A 38 -14.77 17.95 21.18
CA LYS A 38 -13.63 17.11 21.54
C LYS A 38 -13.98 15.61 21.60
N ALA A 39 -15.17 15.28 22.09
CA ALA A 39 -15.67 13.91 22.14
C ALA A 39 -16.00 13.33 20.73
N ALA A 40 -16.31 14.17 19.75
CA ALA A 40 -16.59 13.74 18.38
C ALA A 40 -15.33 13.45 17.55
N ILE A 41 -14.19 14.06 17.88
CA ILE A 41 -12.94 13.93 17.11
C ILE A 41 -12.49 12.47 16.90
N PRO A 42 -12.50 11.58 17.92
CA PRO A 42 -12.14 10.17 17.71
C PRO A 42 -13.03 9.46 16.69
N ALA A 43 -14.34 9.74 16.66
CA ALA A 43 -15.24 9.13 15.68
C ALA A 43 -14.94 9.62 14.25
N VAL A 44 -14.67 10.92 14.10
CA VAL A 44 -14.24 11.51 12.81
C VAL A 44 -12.89 10.93 12.37
N PHE A 45 -11.95 10.79 13.29
CA PHE A 45 -10.66 10.16 13.03
C PHE A 45 -10.83 8.73 12.51
N ILE A 46 -11.65 7.91 13.17
CA ILE A 46 -11.91 6.52 12.74
C ILE A 46 -12.53 6.52 11.34
N ALA A 47 -13.51 7.37 11.06
CA ALA A 47 -14.13 7.45 9.74
C ALA A 47 -13.12 7.79 8.64
N VAL A 48 -12.28 8.81 8.86
CA VAL A 48 -11.23 9.21 7.90
C VAL A 48 -10.14 8.14 7.79
N HIS A 49 -9.76 7.51 8.90
CA HIS A 49 -8.75 6.45 8.92
C HIS A 49 -9.21 5.21 8.15
N GLN A 50 -10.44 4.75 8.38
CA GLN A 50 -11.00 3.60 7.67
C GLN A 50 -11.19 3.90 6.18
N TYR A 51 -11.77 5.05 5.84
CA TYR A 51 -12.04 5.36 4.43
C TYR A 51 -10.79 5.79 3.66
N GLY A 52 -10.11 6.85 4.12
CA GLY A 52 -8.92 7.36 3.44
C GLY A 52 -7.73 6.42 3.59
N GLY A 53 -7.60 5.77 4.75
CA GLY A 53 -6.48 4.90 5.03
C GLY A 53 -6.62 3.49 4.58
N VAL A 54 -7.47 2.77 5.28
CA VAL A 54 -7.62 1.34 5.04
C VAL A 54 -8.13 1.11 3.63
N ILE A 55 -9.23 1.74 3.21
CA ILE A 55 -9.82 1.48 1.89
C ILE A 55 -8.98 2.06 0.74
N LEU A 56 -8.68 3.35 0.73
CA LEU A 56 -7.99 3.97 -0.40
C LEU A 56 -6.48 3.75 -0.35
N GLY A 57 -5.84 4.19 0.74
CA GLY A 57 -4.39 4.22 0.86
C GLY A 57 -3.75 2.83 0.82
N GLU A 58 -4.22 1.95 1.68
CA GLU A 58 -3.59 0.67 1.95
C GLU A 58 -4.24 -0.43 1.11
N HIS A 59 -5.56 -0.58 1.12
CA HIS A 59 -6.23 -1.67 0.41
C HIS A 59 -6.19 -1.49 -1.11
N LEU A 60 -6.94 -0.51 -1.65
CA LEU A 60 -7.07 -0.36 -3.10
C LEU A 60 -5.75 0.02 -3.76
N GLY A 61 -4.97 0.90 -3.11
CA GLY A 61 -3.63 1.27 -3.53
C GLY A 61 -2.69 0.07 -3.65
N GLN A 62 -2.51 -0.71 -2.58
CA GLN A 62 -1.62 -1.88 -2.61
C GLN A 62 -2.16 -2.97 -3.54
N PHE A 63 -3.48 -3.21 -3.56
CA PHE A 63 -4.07 -4.23 -4.41
C PHE A 63 -3.83 -3.96 -5.90
N LEU A 64 -3.97 -2.71 -6.35
CA LEU A 64 -3.63 -2.33 -7.72
C LEU A 64 -2.14 -2.48 -8.02
N ILE A 65 -1.25 -2.19 -7.06
CA ILE A 65 0.18 -2.44 -7.20
C ILE A 65 0.49 -3.94 -7.29
N ILE A 66 -0.18 -4.79 -6.49
CA ILE A 66 -0.04 -6.25 -6.52
C ILE A 66 -0.46 -6.82 -7.88
N ILE A 67 -1.60 -6.36 -8.41
CA ILE A 67 -2.05 -6.73 -9.77
C ILE A 67 -1.01 -6.29 -10.80
N TRP A 68 -0.53 -5.05 -10.70
CA TRP A 68 0.50 -4.53 -11.59
C TRP A 68 1.79 -5.37 -11.52
N MET A 69 2.29 -5.72 -10.34
CA MET A 69 3.45 -6.60 -10.16
C MET A 69 3.26 -7.95 -10.85
N SER A 70 2.07 -8.55 -10.69
CA SER A 70 1.75 -9.84 -11.31
C SER A 70 1.70 -9.77 -12.84
N ILE A 71 1.15 -8.69 -13.40
CA ILE A 71 1.13 -8.45 -14.85
C ILE A 71 2.56 -8.26 -15.38
N ILE A 72 3.34 -7.38 -14.76
CA ILE A 72 4.72 -7.11 -15.18
C ILE A 72 5.58 -8.37 -15.09
N SER A 73 5.39 -9.19 -14.06
CA SER A 73 6.06 -10.50 -13.93
C SER A 73 5.72 -11.43 -15.09
N GLY A 74 4.46 -11.48 -15.54
CA GLY A 74 4.07 -12.23 -16.73
C GLY A 74 4.71 -11.72 -18.03
N ILE A 75 4.88 -10.40 -18.16
CA ILE A 75 5.59 -9.80 -19.30
C ILE A 75 7.08 -10.18 -19.25
N ILE A 76 7.72 -10.06 -18.09
CA ILE A 76 9.12 -10.42 -17.85
C ILE A 76 9.37 -11.89 -18.21
N PHE A 77 8.47 -12.78 -17.82
CA PHE A 77 8.63 -14.22 -18.08
C PHE A 77 8.72 -14.56 -19.58
N ASN A 78 8.04 -13.77 -20.42
CA ASN A 78 8.04 -13.92 -21.88
C ASN A 78 9.07 -13.02 -22.58
N SER A 79 9.80 -12.19 -21.83
CA SER A 79 10.79 -11.26 -22.38
C SER A 79 12.16 -11.93 -22.54
N LYS A 80 12.92 -11.47 -23.54
CA LYS A 80 14.33 -11.85 -23.73
C LYS A 80 15.31 -10.93 -22.98
N ILE A 81 14.83 -9.79 -22.48
CA ILE A 81 15.64 -8.77 -21.79
C ILE A 81 15.97 -9.22 -20.36
N PHE A 82 15.02 -9.93 -19.73
CA PHE A 82 15.10 -10.31 -18.32
C PHE A 82 15.28 -11.82 -18.16
N SER A 83 15.91 -12.24 -17.06
CA SER A 83 15.92 -13.65 -16.68
C SER A 83 14.60 -14.07 -16.06
N LYS A 84 14.19 -15.33 -16.27
CA LYS A 84 12.90 -15.87 -15.80
C LYS A 84 12.75 -15.86 -14.27
N TRP A 85 13.85 -15.96 -13.52
CA TRP A 85 13.79 -15.90 -12.05
C TRP A 85 13.26 -14.55 -11.55
N VAL A 86 13.46 -13.47 -12.32
CA VAL A 86 12.97 -12.12 -11.96
C VAL A 86 11.45 -12.09 -11.99
N ALA A 87 10.81 -12.79 -12.93
CA ALA A 87 9.36 -12.94 -12.94
C ALA A 87 8.87 -13.74 -11.73
N TRP A 88 9.55 -14.83 -11.39
CA TRP A 88 9.21 -15.63 -10.22
C TRP A 88 9.33 -14.85 -8.91
N LEU A 89 10.39 -14.03 -8.76
CA LEU A 89 10.52 -13.15 -7.61
C LEU A 89 9.35 -12.16 -7.52
N GLY A 90 8.92 -11.59 -8.66
CA GLY A 90 7.81 -10.64 -8.70
C GLY A 90 6.46 -11.26 -8.32
N TRP A 91 6.16 -12.46 -8.83
CA TRP A 91 4.96 -13.20 -8.42
C TRP A 91 5.00 -13.66 -6.97
N PHE A 92 6.16 -14.10 -6.47
CA PHE A 92 6.30 -14.49 -5.08
C PHE A 92 6.12 -13.28 -4.14
N ALA A 93 6.75 -12.15 -4.48
CA ALA A 93 6.59 -10.90 -3.76
C ALA A 93 5.13 -10.43 -3.77
N SER A 94 4.44 -10.48 -4.91
CA SER A 94 3.04 -10.05 -5.02
C SER A 94 2.09 -10.97 -4.24
N ALA A 95 2.34 -12.28 -4.22
CA ALA A 95 1.57 -13.24 -3.44
C ALA A 95 1.72 -12.99 -1.93
N ILE A 96 2.94 -12.78 -1.43
CA ILE A 96 3.15 -12.42 -0.02
C ILE A 96 2.50 -11.07 0.30
N TYR A 97 2.66 -10.08 -0.58
CA TYR A 97 2.11 -8.75 -0.34
C TYR A 97 0.58 -8.76 -0.34
N LEU A 98 -0.06 -9.67 -1.09
CA LEU A 98 -1.50 -9.90 -1.01
C LEU A 98 -1.96 -10.40 0.38
N LEU A 99 -1.12 -11.15 1.09
CA LEU A 99 -1.43 -11.57 2.46
C LEU A 99 -1.45 -10.41 3.45
N ALA A 100 -0.81 -9.27 3.14
CA ALA A 100 -0.89 -8.06 3.96
C ALA A 100 -2.32 -7.50 4.05
N GLN A 101 -3.20 -7.86 3.10
CA GLN A 101 -4.60 -7.44 3.14
C GLN A 101 -5.35 -8.02 4.35
N THR A 102 -4.83 -9.08 4.98
CA THR A 102 -5.42 -9.67 6.19
C THR A 102 -5.47 -8.70 7.37
N GLU A 103 -4.45 -7.86 7.55
CA GLU A 103 -4.43 -6.79 8.56
C GLU A 103 -5.56 -5.78 8.32
N LEU A 104 -5.80 -5.44 7.06
CA LEU A 104 -6.84 -4.49 6.67
C LEU A 104 -8.24 -5.07 6.85
N PHE A 105 -8.45 -6.36 6.56
CA PHE A 105 -9.72 -7.00 6.84
C PHE A 105 -10.01 -7.11 8.34
N ALA A 106 -8.99 -7.28 9.18
CA ALA A 106 -9.14 -7.33 10.63
C ALA A 106 -9.59 -5.99 11.25
N THR A 107 -9.47 -4.86 10.53
CA THR A 107 -10.02 -3.59 11.01
C THR A 107 -11.55 -3.52 10.90
N ALA A 108 -12.16 -4.35 10.05
CA ALA A 108 -13.60 -4.34 9.77
C ALA A 108 -14.31 -5.64 10.21
N ILE A 109 -13.60 -6.76 10.22
CA ILE A 109 -14.14 -8.08 10.54
C ILE A 109 -13.58 -8.54 11.89
N PRO A 110 -14.42 -8.65 12.94
CA PRO A 110 -13.97 -9.14 14.23
C PRO A 110 -13.36 -10.54 14.14
N ASN A 111 -12.24 -10.76 14.82
CA ASN A 111 -11.51 -12.04 14.87
C ASN A 111 -11.01 -12.57 13.50
N PHE A 112 -10.84 -11.70 12.50
CA PHE A 112 -10.25 -12.10 11.23
C PHE A 112 -8.78 -12.54 11.43
N PRO A 113 -8.33 -13.66 10.82
CA PRO A 113 -6.97 -14.13 10.97
C PRO A 113 -5.98 -13.16 10.30
N VAL A 114 -4.93 -12.78 11.02
CA VAL A 114 -3.91 -11.82 10.54
C VAL A 114 -2.58 -12.51 10.30
N ILE A 115 -1.90 -12.11 9.23
CA ILE A 115 -0.54 -12.53 8.90
C ILE A 115 0.39 -11.33 9.06
N ASP A 116 0.75 -11.00 10.31
CA ASP A 116 1.42 -9.73 10.70
C ASP A 116 2.77 -9.47 10.02
N TRP A 117 3.45 -10.52 9.53
CA TRP A 117 4.75 -10.38 8.86
C TRP A 117 4.60 -10.09 7.36
N ALA A 118 3.43 -10.33 6.77
CA ALA A 118 3.23 -10.29 5.33
C ALA A 118 3.41 -8.88 4.75
N GLY A 119 2.93 -7.85 5.45
CA GLY A 119 3.10 -6.46 5.01
C GLY A 119 4.57 -6.05 4.90
N LEU A 120 5.35 -6.34 5.94
CA LEU A 120 6.78 -6.02 5.97
C LEU A 120 7.56 -6.84 4.92
N VAL A 121 7.39 -8.16 4.90
CA VAL A 121 8.14 -9.03 3.99
C VAL A 121 7.74 -8.79 2.53
N GLY A 122 6.45 -8.65 2.25
CA GLY A 122 5.94 -8.38 0.91
C GLY A 122 6.45 -7.06 0.34
N SER A 123 6.44 -5.99 1.13
CA SER A 123 6.95 -4.68 0.71
C SER A 123 8.47 -4.67 0.49
N LEU A 124 9.25 -5.34 1.35
CA LEU A 124 10.69 -5.47 1.17
C LEU A 124 11.05 -6.28 -0.08
N LEU A 125 10.33 -7.38 -0.33
CA LEU A 125 10.51 -8.18 -1.55
C LEU A 125 10.13 -7.39 -2.81
N TRP A 126 9.08 -6.58 -2.75
CA TRP A 126 8.72 -5.67 -3.84
C TRP A 126 9.84 -4.65 -4.12
N ILE A 127 10.42 -4.04 -3.08
CA ILE A 127 11.55 -3.10 -3.23
C ILE A 127 12.76 -3.80 -3.87
N LEU A 128 13.12 -4.99 -3.37
CA LEU A 128 14.21 -5.79 -3.92
C LEU A 128 13.97 -6.09 -5.41
N TRP A 129 12.76 -6.51 -5.76
CA TRP A 129 12.37 -6.79 -7.13
C TRP A 129 12.48 -5.54 -8.03
N MET A 130 12.02 -4.37 -7.56
CA MET A 130 12.16 -3.09 -8.28
C MET A 130 13.62 -2.72 -8.53
N ILE A 131 14.51 -2.93 -7.56
CA ILE A 131 15.95 -2.69 -7.71
C ILE A 131 16.52 -3.61 -8.80
N VAL A 132 16.19 -4.91 -8.77
CA VAL A 132 16.62 -5.88 -9.78
C VAL A 132 16.17 -5.46 -11.17
N LEU A 133 14.91 -5.04 -11.33
CA LEU A 133 14.41 -4.52 -12.61
C LEU A 133 15.20 -3.30 -13.09
N GLY A 134 15.47 -2.36 -12.19
CA GLY A 134 16.28 -1.18 -12.50
C GLY A 134 17.68 -1.55 -13.02
N VAL A 135 18.35 -2.50 -12.37
CA VAL A 135 19.67 -2.97 -12.79
C VAL A 135 19.64 -3.61 -14.19
N TYR A 136 18.66 -4.46 -14.47
CA TYR A 136 18.51 -5.06 -15.81
C TYR A 136 18.27 -4.00 -16.89
N LEU A 137 17.41 -3.01 -16.62
CA LEU A 137 17.09 -1.95 -17.56
C LEU A 137 18.28 -1.03 -17.85
N VAL A 138 19.06 -0.68 -16.83
CA VAL A 138 20.29 0.12 -17.01
C VAL A 138 21.31 -0.66 -17.85
N LYS A 139 21.57 -1.93 -17.52
CA LYS A 139 22.51 -2.78 -18.27
C LYS A 139 22.10 -2.99 -19.73
N TYR A 140 20.81 -3.12 -20.00
CA TYR A 140 20.31 -3.28 -21.38
C TYR A 140 20.46 -2.00 -22.20
N LYS A 141 20.30 -0.81 -21.58
CA LYS A 141 20.48 0.47 -22.26
C LYS A 141 21.93 0.72 -22.70
N GLU A 142 22.89 0.13 -21.99
CA GLU A 142 24.33 0.25 -22.31
C GLU A 142 24.79 -0.68 -23.44
N GLN A 143 23.93 -1.59 -23.91
CA GLN A 143 24.16 -2.49 -25.05
C GLN A 143 23.58 -1.93 -26.34
#